data_AF-A0A3C0VVC4-F1
#
_entry.id   AF-A0A3C0VVC4-F1
#
_cell.length_a   1.000
_cell.length_b   1.000
_cell.length_c   1.000
_cell.angle_alpha   90.00
_cell.angle_beta   90.00
_cell.angle_gamma   90.00
#
_symmetry.space_group_name_H-M   'P 1'
#
loop_
_entity.id
_entity.type
_entity.pdbx_description
1 polymer ?
#
loop_
_entity_poly.entity_id
_entity_poly.type
_entity_poly.pdbx_seq_one_letter_code
_entity_poly.pdbx_strand_id
1 'polypeptide(L)'
;ESTPDKTLFVYCEQGLGDSIQFVRFLAHAAERVDSIILECPPEAADLFRTVRVESLTIITADRTPPPFDFQIALLSLPKALGATLENISKVVPYLRPSSQASPIDTQLSSQKLNVGLVWAGNPQHRNDAFRSMQWTDCEPLLETDFAHFVSLQLNASDKVNAAIAKSPNAIDATAHCRDLAATAAIINQLDLVISVDTAMAHLAGALGKPVWLLLPFAGEWRWMTNCDHSPWYPTMKLFRQPKPGDWKTVIQNVVESLEITTLPVDVFSLEKYALETKKNGRLQKARLLFEKILTHDSEHVESISNLGNVLLALGKTGQAIETHSAAQELAPNSSQVIFNRSLALLKTGDFQNGWVGYEHRTNLPHYEVFQSRMQQPKWQGESLAGKTLLVWAEQGFGDTIQFCRFLRLIDRDGGRVLFECPPEMGSLLNSIEGIEVIKRGEHPPQHDLQCALLSLPRIFGTTLETIPEPAGLNLGSALPSLPGADQSKLKIGLAWRGSRRHETPEPREFPAAFLPELTRPGSAQFYSLQLEQVDSETAFTRDLIWLNESLTDFRATAQFIRQLDLVITIDTAVAHLAGTLGKPTWLLLPFGSEWRWLEHR
;
A
#
# COMPACT_ATOMS: atom_id res chain seq x y z
N GLU A 1 4.91 32.86 -30.31
CA GLU A 1 3.75 33.64 -30.81
C GLU A 1 3.14 32.89 -31.99
N SER A 2 1.90 33.18 -32.40
CA SER A 2 1.31 32.54 -33.59
C SER A 2 1.82 33.21 -34.86
N THR A 3 2.34 32.43 -35.80
CA THR A 3 2.92 32.87 -37.07
C THR A 3 2.41 31.97 -38.20
N PRO A 4 1.15 32.18 -38.64
CA PRO A 4 0.40 31.24 -39.49
C PRO A 4 0.85 31.20 -40.96
N ASP A 5 1.95 31.88 -41.32
CA ASP A 5 2.57 31.90 -42.65
C ASP A 5 3.96 31.25 -42.66
N LYS A 6 4.39 30.66 -41.54
CA LYS A 6 5.77 30.20 -41.32
C LYS A 6 5.90 28.69 -41.32
N THR A 7 7.05 28.20 -41.75
CA THR A 7 7.42 26.78 -41.70
C THR A 7 8.32 26.50 -40.50
N LEU A 8 7.92 25.54 -39.66
CA LEU A 8 8.71 25.07 -38.52
C LEU A 8 9.42 23.75 -38.84
N PHE A 9 10.74 23.75 -38.75
CA PHE A 9 11.54 22.54 -38.77
C PHE A 9 11.67 21.95 -37.37
N VAL A 10 11.27 20.69 -37.21
CA VAL A 10 11.38 19.92 -35.97
C VAL A 10 12.28 18.73 -36.23
N TYR A 11 13.30 18.51 -35.40
CA TYR A 11 14.21 17.38 -35.55
C TYR A 11 14.25 16.52 -34.30
N CYS A 12 14.24 15.19 -34.49
CA CYS A 12 14.42 14.22 -33.40
C CYS A 12 15.88 14.20 -32.93
N GLU A 13 16.10 14.43 -31.64
CA GLU A 13 17.42 14.51 -31.02
C GLU A 13 17.69 13.41 -29.97
N GLN A 14 16.68 12.60 -29.64
CA GLN A 14 16.74 11.51 -28.66
C GLN A 14 16.32 10.16 -29.27
N GLY A 15 16.25 9.11 -28.45
CA GLY A 15 15.89 7.77 -28.88
C GLY A 15 14.45 7.64 -29.40
N LEU A 16 14.12 6.46 -29.96
CA LEU A 16 12.81 6.18 -30.55
C LEU A 16 11.66 6.36 -29.54
N GLY A 17 11.84 5.95 -28.28
CA GLY A 17 10.81 6.10 -27.24
C GLY A 17 10.45 7.56 -27.00
N ASP A 18 11.46 8.42 -26.87
CA ASP A 18 11.27 9.87 -26.71
C ASP A 18 10.62 10.46 -27.98
N SER A 19 11.09 10.07 -29.16
CA SER A 19 10.50 10.54 -30.42
C SER A 19 9.01 10.21 -30.51
N ILE A 20 8.62 8.97 -30.21
CA ILE A 20 7.21 8.53 -30.17
C ILE A 20 6.41 9.31 -29.13
N GLN A 21 6.97 9.56 -27.95
CA GLN A 21 6.28 10.28 -26.89
C GLN A 21 6.02 11.74 -27.28
N PHE A 22 7.04 12.43 -27.80
CA PHE A 22 7.00 13.88 -28.00
C PHE A 22 6.44 14.32 -29.36
N VAL A 23 6.30 13.43 -30.34
CA VAL A 23 5.61 13.74 -31.61
C VAL A 23 4.15 14.18 -31.41
N ARG A 24 3.54 13.86 -30.25
CA ARG A 24 2.21 14.35 -29.85
C ARG A 24 2.08 15.88 -29.82
N PHE A 25 3.20 16.58 -29.63
CA PHE A 25 3.19 18.05 -29.55
C PHE A 25 3.13 18.70 -30.93
N LEU A 26 3.34 17.95 -32.02
CA LEU A 26 3.25 18.50 -33.37
C LEU A 26 1.85 19.03 -33.70
N ALA A 27 0.79 18.38 -33.22
CA ALA A 27 -0.58 18.86 -33.43
C ALA A 27 -0.80 20.25 -32.82
N HIS A 28 -0.24 20.50 -31.62
CA HIS A 28 -0.32 21.79 -30.95
C HIS A 28 0.63 22.82 -31.56
N ALA A 29 1.78 22.39 -32.07
CA ALA A 29 2.69 23.27 -32.80
C ALA A 29 2.05 23.75 -34.12
N ALA A 30 1.31 22.87 -34.81
CA ALA A 30 0.63 23.18 -36.07
C ALA A 30 -0.47 24.24 -35.93
N GLU A 31 -0.99 24.48 -34.72
CA GLU A 31 -1.92 25.59 -34.46
C GLU A 31 -1.22 26.97 -34.50
N ARG A 32 0.11 27.00 -34.53
CA ARG A 32 0.92 28.24 -34.44
C ARG A 32 1.73 28.54 -35.70
N VAL A 33 1.78 27.62 -36.66
CA VAL A 33 2.58 27.71 -37.89
C VAL A 33 1.79 27.16 -39.08
N ASP A 34 2.15 27.56 -40.30
CA ASP A 34 1.48 27.08 -41.52
C ASP A 34 1.80 25.61 -41.82
N SER A 35 3.08 25.26 -41.66
CA SER A 35 3.60 23.95 -42.04
C SER A 35 4.71 23.49 -41.10
N ILE A 36 4.82 22.17 -40.96
CA ILE A 36 5.85 21.51 -40.16
C ILE A 36 6.67 20.58 -41.05
N ILE A 37 7.99 20.65 -40.92
CA ILE A 37 8.92 19.66 -41.45
C ILE A 37 9.45 18.87 -40.25
N LEU A 38 9.20 17.57 -40.20
CA LEU A 38 9.74 16.67 -39.18
C LEU A 38 10.89 15.84 -39.76
N GLU A 39 12.09 15.99 -39.19
CA GLU A 39 13.18 15.04 -39.38
C GLU A 39 13.10 13.94 -38.32
N CYS A 40 13.01 12.67 -38.77
CA CYS A 40 12.96 11.52 -37.87
C CYS A 40 13.81 10.33 -38.39
N PRO A 41 14.09 9.34 -37.52
CA PRO A 41 14.72 8.09 -37.96
C PRO A 41 13.89 7.38 -39.05
N PRO A 42 14.52 6.69 -40.02
CA PRO A 42 13.81 6.01 -41.10
C PRO A 42 12.73 5.03 -40.61
N GLU A 43 13.01 4.35 -39.51
CA GLU A 43 12.16 3.30 -38.92
C GLU A 43 10.87 3.84 -38.28
N ALA A 44 10.79 5.17 -38.09
CA ALA A 44 9.63 5.87 -37.55
C ALA A 44 8.84 6.64 -38.62
N ALA A 45 9.42 6.86 -39.82
CA ALA A 45 8.88 7.78 -40.82
C ALA A 45 7.45 7.43 -41.24
N ASP A 46 7.19 6.16 -41.57
CA ASP A 46 5.88 5.69 -42.02
C ASP A 46 4.82 5.84 -40.93
N LEU A 47 5.18 5.57 -39.67
CA LEU A 47 4.28 5.72 -38.54
C LEU A 47 3.98 7.19 -38.25
N PHE A 48 4.99 8.07 -38.29
CA PHE A 48 4.82 9.49 -37.98
C PHE A 48 3.99 10.24 -39.03
N ARG A 49 3.85 9.71 -40.26
CA ARG A 49 2.88 10.24 -41.24
C ARG A 49 1.42 10.12 -40.77
N THR A 50 1.14 9.30 -39.76
CA THR A 50 -0.21 9.12 -39.22
C THR A 50 -0.59 10.15 -38.15
N VAL A 51 0.35 11.01 -37.75
CA VAL A 51 0.09 12.14 -36.85
C VAL A 51 -0.90 13.08 -37.53
N ARG A 52 -1.94 13.52 -36.81
CA ARG A 52 -2.98 14.42 -37.35
C ARG A 52 -2.49 15.86 -37.43
N VAL A 53 -1.67 16.16 -38.44
CA VAL A 53 -1.24 17.51 -38.82
C VAL A 53 -1.48 17.65 -40.32
N GLU A 54 -2.18 18.70 -40.74
CA GLU A 54 -2.61 18.90 -42.13
C GLU A 54 -1.43 19.12 -43.08
N SER A 55 -0.49 19.98 -42.70
CA SER A 55 0.70 20.32 -43.47
C SER A 55 1.97 19.79 -42.79
N LEU A 56 2.16 18.47 -42.84
CA LEU A 56 3.33 17.78 -42.28
C LEU A 56 4.18 17.15 -43.39
N THR A 57 5.43 17.61 -43.52
CA THR A 57 6.45 16.97 -44.36
C THR A 57 7.38 16.15 -43.48
N ILE A 58 7.59 14.87 -43.80
CA ILE A 58 8.53 14.01 -43.08
C ILE A 58 9.77 13.78 -43.93
N ILE A 59 10.94 14.01 -43.34
CA ILE A 59 12.24 13.71 -43.90
C ILE A 59 13.03 12.79 -42.95
N THR A 60 14.04 12.13 -43.51
CA THR A 60 15.01 11.33 -42.76
C THR A 60 16.34 12.08 -42.69
N ALA A 61 17.15 11.82 -41.65
CA ALA A 61 18.37 12.58 -41.34
C ALA A 61 19.45 12.58 -42.46
N ASP A 62 19.33 11.70 -43.45
CA ASP A 62 20.19 11.66 -44.65
C ASP A 62 19.77 12.67 -45.73
N ARG A 63 18.67 13.41 -45.55
CA ARG A 63 18.13 14.37 -46.50
C ARG A 63 18.26 15.80 -45.96
N THR A 64 18.66 16.72 -46.84
CA THR A 64 18.62 18.15 -46.53
C THR A 64 17.16 18.61 -46.36
N PRO A 65 16.82 19.30 -45.27
CA PRO A 65 15.47 19.83 -45.10
C PRO A 65 15.14 20.86 -46.19
N PRO A 66 13.88 20.91 -46.66
CA PRO A 66 13.37 22.05 -47.42
C PRO A 66 13.55 23.37 -46.64
N PRO A 67 13.47 24.54 -47.30
CA PRO A 67 13.55 25.83 -46.61
C PRO A 67 12.53 25.93 -45.46
N PHE A 68 12.97 26.50 -44.33
CA PHE A 68 12.16 26.72 -43.14
C PHE A 68 12.47 28.08 -42.51
N ASP A 69 11.53 28.64 -41.75
CA ASP A 69 11.71 29.92 -41.06
C ASP A 69 12.29 29.75 -39.65
N PHE A 70 11.87 28.69 -38.95
CA PHE A 70 12.27 28.39 -37.58
C PHE A 70 12.68 26.93 -37.43
N GLN A 71 13.51 26.66 -36.43
CA GLN A 71 13.85 25.28 -36.05
C GLN A 71 13.73 25.07 -34.54
N ILE A 72 13.37 23.86 -34.14
CA ILE A 72 13.32 23.44 -32.73
C ILE A 72 13.58 21.94 -32.59
N ALA A 73 14.28 21.55 -31.53
CA ALA A 73 14.44 20.15 -31.17
C ALA A 73 13.10 19.59 -30.64
N LEU A 74 12.76 18.33 -30.94
CA LEU A 74 11.45 17.77 -30.63
C LEU A 74 11.10 17.83 -29.13
N LEU A 75 12.05 17.54 -28.24
CA LEU A 75 11.82 17.59 -26.78
C LEU A 75 11.81 19.02 -26.21
N SER A 76 12.11 20.02 -27.03
CA SER A 76 11.97 21.43 -26.65
C SER A 76 10.56 21.99 -26.90
N LEU A 77 9.73 21.31 -27.70
CA LEU A 77 8.33 21.70 -27.95
C LEU A 77 7.48 21.85 -26.68
N PRO A 78 7.50 20.91 -25.70
CA PRO A 78 6.70 21.05 -24.48
C PRO A 78 6.96 22.38 -23.76
N LYS A 79 8.23 22.78 -23.65
CA LYS A 79 8.61 24.06 -23.05
C LYS A 79 8.08 25.25 -23.87
N ALA A 80 8.26 25.22 -25.19
CA ALA A 80 7.77 26.29 -26.08
C ALA A 80 6.24 26.42 -26.09
N LEU A 81 5.53 25.33 -25.82
CA LEU A 81 4.08 25.26 -25.75
C LEU A 81 3.52 25.49 -24.34
N GLY A 82 4.38 25.61 -23.32
CA GLY A 82 3.96 25.81 -21.94
C GLY A 82 3.31 24.57 -21.30
N ALA A 83 3.79 23.38 -21.67
CA ALA A 83 3.32 22.12 -21.12
C ALA A 83 3.69 21.99 -19.63
N THR A 84 2.70 21.61 -18.83
CA THR A 84 2.77 21.33 -17.39
C THR A 84 2.12 19.98 -17.13
N LEU A 85 2.26 19.44 -15.92
CA LEU A 85 1.60 18.18 -15.55
C LEU A 85 0.08 18.31 -15.61
N GLU A 86 -0.43 19.50 -15.32
CA GLU A 86 -1.85 19.83 -15.27
C GLU A 86 -2.48 19.94 -16.67
N ASN A 87 -1.74 20.47 -17.64
CA ASN A 87 -2.27 20.77 -18.98
C ASN A 87 -1.75 19.84 -20.09
N ILE A 88 -0.91 18.85 -19.75
CA ILE A 88 -0.39 17.95 -20.78
C ILE A 88 -1.51 17.16 -21.44
N SER A 89 -1.50 17.12 -22.77
CA SER A 89 -2.49 16.36 -23.54
C SER A 89 -2.40 14.87 -23.21
N LYS A 90 -3.51 14.33 -22.72
CA LYS A 90 -3.75 12.90 -22.48
C LYS A 90 -4.45 12.23 -23.65
N VAL A 91 -4.62 12.94 -24.77
CA VAL A 91 -5.35 12.43 -25.94
C VAL A 91 -4.55 11.29 -26.58
N VAL A 92 -5.18 10.11 -26.63
CA VAL A 92 -4.72 8.93 -27.35
C VAL A 92 -5.92 8.33 -28.11
N PRO A 93 -5.72 7.71 -29.27
CA PRO A 93 -4.47 7.60 -30.01
C PRO A 93 -4.06 8.91 -30.72
N TYR A 94 -2.77 9.23 -30.67
CA TYR A 94 -2.17 10.29 -31.48
C TYR A 94 -1.26 9.75 -32.61
N LEU A 95 -1.01 8.43 -32.61
CA LEU A 95 -0.47 7.67 -33.73
C LEU A 95 -1.46 6.57 -34.11
N ARG A 96 -1.43 6.11 -35.36
CA ARG A 96 -2.26 4.99 -35.84
C ARG A 96 -1.40 4.01 -36.63
N PRO A 97 -1.77 2.72 -36.69
CA PRO A 97 -1.10 1.82 -37.61
C PRO A 97 -1.41 2.26 -39.05
N SER A 98 -0.41 2.18 -39.93
CA SER A 98 -0.59 2.51 -41.36
C SER A 98 -1.43 1.46 -42.10
N SER A 99 -1.53 0.25 -41.55
CA SER A 99 -2.37 -0.86 -42.02
C SER A 99 -3.18 -1.45 -40.86
N GLN A 100 -4.43 -1.85 -41.11
CA GLN A 100 -5.25 -2.57 -40.14
C GLN A 100 -4.94 -4.08 -40.12
N ALA A 101 -4.46 -4.66 -41.21
CA ALA A 101 -4.14 -6.09 -41.27
C ALA A 101 -2.77 -6.39 -40.64
N SER A 102 -2.66 -7.50 -39.92
CA SER A 102 -1.42 -7.96 -39.31
C SER A 102 -1.09 -9.41 -39.74
N PRO A 103 0.20 -9.74 -39.96
CA PRO A 103 0.59 -11.08 -40.40
C PRO A 103 0.39 -12.18 -39.36
N ILE A 104 0.06 -11.83 -38.11
CA ILE A 104 -0.14 -12.79 -37.02
C ILE A 104 -1.61 -13.03 -36.67
N ASP A 105 -2.57 -12.45 -37.41
CA ASP A 105 -4.01 -12.50 -37.06
C ASP A 105 -4.52 -13.93 -36.86
N THR A 106 -4.05 -14.88 -37.68
CA THR A 106 -4.46 -16.29 -37.60
C THR A 106 -3.80 -17.06 -36.45
N GLN A 107 -2.82 -16.46 -35.77
CA GLN A 107 -2.07 -17.06 -34.66
C GLN A 107 -2.53 -16.55 -33.29
N LEU A 108 -3.42 -15.55 -33.26
CA LEU A 108 -3.97 -15.02 -32.01
C LEU A 108 -5.03 -15.96 -31.43
N SER A 109 -5.16 -15.95 -30.10
CA SER A 109 -6.17 -16.73 -29.40
C SER A 109 -7.54 -16.07 -29.51
N SER A 110 -8.59 -16.88 -29.69
CA SER A 110 -9.99 -16.43 -29.58
C SER A 110 -10.59 -16.62 -28.19
N GLN A 111 -9.85 -17.28 -27.28
CA GLN A 111 -10.34 -17.66 -25.94
C GLN A 111 -9.58 -16.98 -24.80
N LYS A 112 -8.34 -16.53 -25.06
CA LYS A 112 -7.45 -15.93 -24.08
C LYS A 112 -7.16 -14.48 -24.44
N LEU A 113 -6.76 -13.69 -23.45
CA LEU A 113 -6.27 -12.33 -23.65
C LEU A 113 -4.99 -12.36 -24.49
N ASN A 114 -4.92 -11.66 -25.61
CA ASN A 114 -3.71 -11.58 -26.43
C ASN A 114 -2.81 -10.45 -25.92
N VAL A 115 -1.64 -10.82 -25.39
CA VAL A 115 -0.77 -9.92 -24.63
C VAL A 115 0.60 -9.78 -25.31
N GLY A 116 0.94 -8.58 -25.75
CA GLY A 116 2.30 -8.28 -26.24
C GLY A 116 3.31 -8.28 -25.11
N LEU A 117 4.48 -8.88 -25.29
CA LEU A 117 5.51 -8.97 -24.25
C LEU A 117 6.87 -8.44 -24.72
N VAL A 118 7.44 -7.53 -23.92
CA VAL A 118 8.80 -6.96 -24.12
C VAL A 118 9.49 -6.86 -22.76
N TRP A 119 10.61 -7.56 -22.57
CA TRP A 119 11.25 -7.69 -21.26
C TRP A 119 12.61 -7.01 -21.15
N ALA A 120 13.22 -6.60 -22.26
CA ALA A 120 14.52 -5.95 -22.28
C ALA A 120 14.57 -4.80 -23.29
N GLY A 121 15.29 -3.74 -22.92
CA GLY A 121 15.61 -2.62 -23.80
C GLY A 121 16.84 -2.89 -24.67
N ASN A 122 17.41 -1.80 -25.20
CA ASN A 122 18.66 -1.85 -25.96
C ASN A 122 19.86 -2.01 -25.00
N PRO A 123 20.66 -3.09 -25.08
CA PRO A 123 21.83 -3.29 -24.21
C PRO A 123 22.89 -2.19 -24.30
N GLN A 124 22.92 -1.41 -25.38
CA GLN A 124 23.83 -0.27 -25.55
C GLN A 124 23.36 1.00 -24.80
N HIS A 125 22.13 1.02 -24.30
CA HIS A 125 21.60 2.14 -23.55
C HIS A 125 22.22 2.19 -22.15
N ARG A 126 22.67 3.38 -21.71
CA ARG A 126 23.42 3.56 -20.45
C ARG A 126 22.74 2.96 -19.21
N ASN A 127 21.42 3.02 -19.16
CA ASN A 127 20.63 2.54 -18.02
C ASN A 127 20.04 1.14 -18.20
N ASP A 128 20.39 0.43 -19.29
CA ASP A 128 19.69 -0.80 -19.67
C ASP A 128 19.78 -1.91 -18.60
N ALA A 129 20.96 -2.06 -18.00
CA ALA A 129 21.22 -3.04 -16.95
C ALA A 129 20.27 -2.95 -15.74
N PHE A 130 19.68 -1.78 -15.50
CA PHE A 130 18.75 -1.57 -14.39
C PHE A 130 17.29 -1.71 -14.77
N ARG A 131 16.93 -1.47 -16.04
CA ARG A 131 15.53 -1.45 -16.51
C ARG A 131 15.11 -2.72 -17.26
N SER A 132 16.05 -3.54 -17.72
CA SER A 132 15.79 -4.79 -18.42
C SER A 132 15.68 -5.95 -17.43
N MET A 133 14.79 -6.89 -17.73
CA MET A 133 14.65 -8.16 -17.03
C MET A 133 15.46 -9.27 -17.72
N GLN A 134 15.76 -10.33 -16.99
CA GLN A 134 16.22 -11.58 -17.61
C GLN A 134 15.02 -12.34 -18.18
N TRP A 135 15.26 -13.16 -19.21
CA TRP A 135 14.20 -14.01 -19.77
C TRP A 135 13.58 -14.91 -18.70
N THR A 136 14.38 -15.46 -17.78
CA THR A 136 13.94 -16.32 -16.69
C THR A 136 12.96 -15.63 -15.74
N ASP A 137 12.96 -14.30 -15.67
CA ASP A 137 11.97 -13.57 -14.89
C ASP A 137 10.58 -13.63 -15.55
N CYS A 138 10.52 -13.80 -16.86
CA CYS A 138 9.28 -13.79 -17.65
C CYS A 138 8.65 -15.16 -17.85
N GLU A 139 9.42 -16.25 -17.67
CA GLU A 139 8.92 -17.63 -17.85
C GLU A 139 7.61 -17.91 -17.10
N PRO A 140 7.40 -17.46 -15.84
CA PRO A 140 6.14 -17.66 -15.12
C PRO A 140 4.90 -17.07 -15.80
N LEU A 141 5.06 -16.04 -16.65
CA LEU A 141 3.94 -15.49 -17.41
C LEU A 141 3.43 -16.51 -18.44
N LEU A 142 4.34 -17.22 -19.11
CA LEU A 142 3.99 -18.17 -20.16
C LEU A 142 3.31 -19.45 -19.62
N GLU A 143 3.50 -19.74 -18.34
CA GLU A 143 2.85 -20.86 -17.65
C GLU A 143 1.38 -20.58 -17.31
N THR A 144 0.90 -19.35 -17.52
CA THR A 144 -0.47 -18.96 -17.21
C THR A 144 -1.45 -19.39 -18.30
N ASP A 145 -2.64 -19.83 -17.90
CA ASP A 145 -3.68 -20.25 -18.84
C ASP A 145 -4.67 -19.17 -19.26
N PHE A 146 -4.62 -17.99 -18.63
CA PHE A 146 -5.54 -16.88 -18.90
C PHE A 146 -5.09 -15.92 -20.01
N ALA A 147 -3.84 -16.00 -20.47
CA ALA A 147 -3.30 -15.14 -21.53
C ALA A 147 -2.55 -15.93 -22.61
N HIS A 148 -2.55 -15.39 -23.83
CA HIS A 148 -1.75 -15.84 -24.96
C HIS A 148 -0.75 -14.73 -25.31
N PHE A 149 0.55 -15.01 -25.16
CA PHE A 149 1.61 -14.01 -25.25
C PHE A 149 2.17 -13.90 -26.66
N VAL A 150 2.39 -12.67 -27.11
CA VAL A 150 3.00 -12.35 -28.40
C VAL A 150 4.33 -11.66 -28.11
N SER A 151 5.45 -12.35 -28.33
CA SER A 151 6.76 -11.74 -28.15
C SER A 151 6.98 -10.64 -29.17
N LEU A 152 7.28 -9.44 -28.67
CA LEU A 152 7.69 -8.27 -29.43
C LEU A 152 9.16 -7.89 -29.12
N GLN A 153 9.90 -8.78 -28.45
CA GLN A 153 11.27 -8.53 -28.03
C GLN A 153 12.26 -8.65 -29.19
N LEU A 154 12.78 -7.52 -29.64
CA LEU A 154 13.86 -7.51 -30.61
C LEU A 154 15.16 -8.04 -30.00
N ASN A 155 15.94 -8.76 -30.82
CA ASN A 155 17.27 -9.29 -30.49
C ASN A 155 17.32 -10.29 -29.32
N ALA A 156 16.24 -11.04 -29.10
CA ALA A 156 16.25 -12.17 -28.17
C ALA A 156 17.18 -13.30 -28.69
N SER A 157 17.85 -14.01 -27.78
CA SER A 157 18.73 -15.12 -28.14
C SER A 157 17.95 -16.30 -28.73
N ASP A 158 18.59 -17.11 -29.59
CA ASP A 158 17.98 -18.31 -30.17
C ASP A 158 17.40 -19.26 -29.13
N LYS A 159 18.05 -19.36 -27.96
CA LYS A 159 17.56 -20.17 -26.84
C LYS A 159 16.19 -19.68 -26.33
N VAL A 160 16.01 -18.36 -26.25
CA VAL A 160 14.75 -17.74 -25.80
C VAL A 160 13.67 -17.89 -26.86
N ASN A 161 13.99 -17.63 -28.13
CA ASN A 161 13.03 -17.80 -29.23
C ASN A 161 12.55 -19.26 -29.30
N ALA A 162 13.46 -20.22 -29.12
CA ALA A 162 13.12 -21.64 -29.06
C ALA A 162 12.27 -22.01 -27.83
N ALA A 163 12.41 -21.31 -26.70
CA ALA A 163 11.57 -21.50 -25.53
C ALA A 163 10.14 -20.96 -25.77
N ILE A 164 10.02 -19.77 -26.36
CA ILE A 164 8.72 -19.17 -26.74
C ILE A 164 7.99 -20.09 -27.73
N ALA A 165 8.67 -20.54 -28.78
CA ALA A 165 8.08 -21.43 -29.79
C ALA A 165 7.60 -22.78 -29.25
N LYS A 166 8.09 -23.23 -28.08
CA LYS A 166 7.65 -24.45 -27.41
C LYS A 166 6.47 -24.23 -26.47
N SER A 167 6.17 -22.98 -26.11
CA SER A 167 5.05 -22.68 -25.21
C SER A 167 3.72 -22.80 -25.97
N PRO A 168 2.71 -23.49 -25.41
CA PRO A 168 1.37 -23.51 -26.01
C PRO A 168 0.64 -22.16 -25.88
N ASN A 169 1.14 -21.27 -25.02
CA ASN A 169 0.53 -19.98 -24.71
C ASN A 169 1.34 -18.81 -25.25
N ALA A 170 2.27 -19.03 -26.18
CA ALA A 170 3.07 -17.93 -26.73
C ALA A 170 3.44 -18.13 -28.21
N ILE A 171 3.61 -17.02 -28.91
CA ILE A 171 4.16 -16.95 -30.27
C ILE A 171 5.26 -15.89 -30.36
N ASP A 172 6.15 -16.04 -31.32
CA ASP A 172 7.16 -15.04 -31.66
C ASP A 172 6.75 -14.24 -32.90
N ALA A 173 6.48 -12.94 -32.73
CA ALA A 173 6.10 -12.04 -33.81
C ALA A 173 7.26 -11.14 -34.28
N THR A 174 8.47 -11.33 -33.75
CA THR A 174 9.60 -10.41 -33.98
C THR A 174 10.04 -10.34 -35.44
N ALA A 175 9.93 -11.44 -36.19
CA ALA A 175 10.20 -11.47 -37.64
C ALA A 175 9.31 -10.50 -38.44
N HIS A 176 8.16 -10.10 -37.90
CA HIS A 176 7.23 -9.16 -38.51
C HIS A 176 7.42 -7.71 -38.03
N CYS A 177 8.23 -7.49 -36.99
CA CYS A 177 8.54 -6.18 -36.40
C CYS A 177 9.69 -5.46 -37.15
N ARG A 178 9.51 -5.24 -38.46
CA ARG A 178 10.56 -4.69 -39.35
C ARG A 178 10.79 -3.18 -39.20
N ASP A 179 9.76 -2.46 -38.80
CA ASP A 179 9.75 -1.02 -38.53
C ASP A 179 8.62 -0.71 -37.53
N LEU A 180 8.54 0.53 -37.04
CA LEU A 180 7.52 0.90 -36.05
C LEU A 180 6.09 0.85 -36.61
N ALA A 181 5.89 1.00 -37.92
CA ALA A 181 4.57 0.96 -38.52
C ALA A 181 4.04 -0.50 -38.60
N ALA A 182 4.90 -1.44 -38.96
CA ALA A 182 4.61 -2.88 -38.94
C ALA A 182 4.37 -3.38 -37.50
N THR A 183 5.20 -2.97 -36.55
CA THR A 183 4.97 -3.30 -35.14
C THR A 183 3.70 -2.67 -34.59
N ALA A 184 3.35 -1.44 -35.01
CA ALA A 184 2.08 -0.82 -34.64
C ALA A 184 0.87 -1.61 -35.15
N ALA A 185 0.93 -2.16 -36.36
CA ALA A 185 -0.14 -3.00 -36.90
C ALA A 185 -0.33 -4.28 -36.07
N ILE A 186 0.75 -4.88 -35.58
CA ILE A 186 0.71 -6.05 -34.69
C ILE A 186 0.10 -5.65 -33.33
N ILE A 187 0.65 -4.61 -32.68
CA ILE A 187 0.16 -4.10 -31.38
C ILE A 187 -1.32 -3.72 -31.46
N ASN A 188 -1.78 -3.22 -32.61
CA ASN A 188 -3.18 -2.85 -32.82
C ASN A 188 -4.16 -4.03 -32.69
N GLN A 189 -3.69 -5.28 -32.84
CA GLN A 189 -4.50 -6.48 -32.67
C GLN A 189 -4.46 -7.06 -31.25
N LEU A 190 -3.62 -6.52 -30.38
CA LEU A 190 -3.46 -7.02 -29.02
C LEU A 190 -4.43 -6.31 -28.06
N ASP A 191 -4.81 -7.03 -27.01
CA ASP A 191 -5.67 -6.52 -25.94
C ASP A 191 -4.87 -5.71 -24.90
N LEU A 192 -3.61 -6.09 -24.71
CA LEU A 192 -2.69 -5.51 -23.72
C LEU A 192 -1.25 -5.62 -24.23
N VAL A 193 -0.41 -4.65 -23.86
CA VAL A 193 1.06 -4.78 -23.98
C VAL A 193 1.70 -4.68 -22.61
N ILE A 194 2.49 -5.68 -22.24
CA ILE A 194 3.36 -5.69 -21.07
C ILE A 194 4.78 -5.40 -21.55
N SER A 195 5.38 -4.33 -21.05
CA SER A 195 6.71 -3.92 -21.48
C SER A 195 7.51 -3.37 -20.31
N VAL A 196 8.83 -3.58 -20.30
CA VAL A 196 9.74 -2.69 -19.55
C VAL A 196 9.83 -1.31 -20.23
N ASP A 197 10.54 -0.35 -19.64
CA ASP A 197 10.69 1.01 -20.16
C ASP A 197 11.44 1.08 -21.51
N THR A 198 10.70 0.87 -22.60
CA THR A 198 11.19 0.78 -23.99
C THR A 198 10.32 1.59 -24.96
N ALA A 199 10.81 1.73 -26.20
CA ALA A 199 10.03 2.32 -27.29
C ALA A 199 8.70 1.58 -27.56
N MET A 200 8.60 0.28 -27.26
CA MET A 200 7.37 -0.49 -27.46
C MET A 200 6.27 -0.09 -26.49
N ALA A 201 6.63 0.25 -25.24
CA ALA A 201 5.68 0.81 -24.28
C ALA A 201 5.11 2.14 -24.81
N HIS A 202 5.98 3.04 -25.26
CA HIS A 202 5.58 4.33 -25.84
C HIS A 202 4.73 4.16 -27.10
N LEU A 203 5.08 3.21 -27.98
CA LEU A 203 4.31 2.90 -29.19
C LEU A 203 2.89 2.45 -28.83
N ALA A 204 2.74 1.46 -27.95
CA ALA A 204 1.44 0.98 -27.52
C ALA A 204 0.61 2.08 -26.83
N GLY A 205 1.25 2.91 -25.99
CA GLY A 205 0.62 4.07 -25.38
C GLY A 205 0.15 5.11 -26.39
N ALA A 206 0.95 5.39 -27.43
CA ALA A 206 0.61 6.33 -28.49
C ALA A 206 -0.56 5.86 -29.37
N LEU A 207 -0.70 4.54 -29.51
CA LEU A 207 -1.82 3.87 -30.16
C LEU A 207 -3.07 3.77 -29.26
N GLY A 208 -3.00 4.24 -28.01
CA GLY A 208 -4.12 4.18 -27.05
C GLY A 208 -4.45 2.76 -26.58
N LYS A 209 -3.51 1.82 -26.70
CA LYS A 209 -3.68 0.46 -26.17
C LYS A 209 -3.51 0.43 -24.66
N PRO A 210 -4.18 -0.49 -23.94
CA PRO A 210 -3.83 -0.82 -22.58
C PRO A 210 -2.35 -1.24 -22.51
N VAL A 211 -1.61 -0.69 -21.56
CA VAL A 211 -0.19 -1.02 -21.36
C VAL A 211 0.11 -1.20 -19.89
N TRP A 212 0.79 -2.27 -19.53
CA TRP A 212 1.37 -2.46 -18.20
C TRP A 212 2.88 -2.29 -18.28
N LEU A 213 3.35 -1.18 -17.72
CA LEU A 213 4.75 -0.79 -17.76
C LEU A 213 5.47 -1.30 -16.51
N LEU A 214 6.49 -2.13 -16.74
CA LEU A 214 7.35 -2.68 -15.70
C LEU A 214 8.56 -1.78 -15.50
N LEU A 215 8.66 -1.21 -14.30
CA LEU A 215 9.63 -0.18 -13.96
C LEU A 215 10.64 -0.69 -12.93
N PRO A 216 11.93 -0.32 -13.08
CA PRO A 216 12.90 -0.56 -12.04
C PRO A 216 12.60 0.29 -10.80
N PHE A 217 13.28 -0.02 -9.69
CA PHE A 217 13.11 0.72 -8.43
C PHE A 217 13.29 2.23 -8.64
N ALA A 218 14.39 2.62 -9.31
CA ALA A 218 14.66 4.00 -9.73
C ALA A 218 14.27 4.19 -11.20
N GLY A 219 12.99 4.45 -11.46
CA GLY A 219 12.48 4.73 -12.80
C GLY A 219 12.83 6.13 -13.31
N GLU A 220 12.68 6.33 -14.62
CA GLU A 220 12.83 7.64 -15.28
C GLU A 220 11.78 8.66 -14.78
N TRP A 221 12.14 9.94 -14.75
CA TRP A 221 11.34 11.01 -14.12
C TRP A 221 9.91 11.10 -14.65
N ARG A 222 9.71 10.76 -15.94
CA ARG A 222 8.42 10.80 -16.63
C ARG A 222 7.35 9.86 -16.04
N TRP A 223 7.78 8.85 -15.28
CA TRP A 223 6.90 7.83 -14.70
C TRP A 223 6.49 8.11 -13.26
N MET A 224 6.95 9.23 -12.67
CA MET A 224 6.72 9.59 -11.27
C MET A 224 7.21 8.50 -10.30
N THR A 225 7.08 8.72 -8.99
CA THR A 225 7.50 7.76 -7.95
C THR A 225 6.35 7.22 -7.13
N ASN A 226 5.27 7.99 -6.95
CA ASN A 226 4.20 7.69 -6.00
C ASN A 226 2.82 7.48 -6.67
N CYS A 227 2.78 6.93 -7.88
CA CYS A 227 1.55 6.54 -8.56
C CYS A 227 1.72 5.26 -9.38
N ASP A 228 0.61 4.61 -9.68
CA ASP A 228 0.51 3.40 -10.50
C ASP A 228 -0.08 3.69 -11.91
N HIS A 229 -0.11 4.96 -12.32
CA HIS A 229 -0.60 5.39 -13.63
C HIS A 229 0.36 6.40 -14.28
N SER A 230 0.38 6.42 -15.62
CA SER A 230 1.20 7.39 -16.37
C SER A 230 0.48 8.74 -16.51
N PRO A 231 1.14 9.88 -16.25
CA PRO A 231 0.55 11.18 -16.58
C PRO A 231 0.50 11.45 -18.09
N TRP A 232 1.28 10.70 -18.88
CA TRP A 232 1.40 10.87 -20.33
C TRP A 232 0.42 10.00 -21.12
N TYR A 233 0.14 8.80 -20.62
CA TYR A 233 -0.66 7.77 -21.28
C TYR A 233 -1.79 7.30 -20.34
N PRO A 234 -3.05 7.70 -20.58
CA PRO A 234 -4.15 7.38 -19.66
C PRO A 234 -4.47 5.88 -19.60
N THR A 235 -4.06 5.10 -20.59
CA THR A 235 -4.26 3.65 -20.67
C THR A 235 -3.11 2.84 -20.04
N MET A 236 -2.12 3.50 -19.44
CA MET A 236 -0.97 2.85 -18.82
C MET A 236 -1.13 2.62 -17.32
N LYS A 237 -0.88 1.39 -16.90
CA LYS A 237 -0.68 1.00 -15.50
C LYS A 237 0.81 0.75 -15.24
N LEU A 238 1.32 1.18 -14.10
CA LEU A 238 2.72 1.08 -13.73
C LEU A 238 2.92 0.02 -12.64
N PHE A 239 3.91 -0.83 -12.82
CA PHE A 239 4.36 -1.82 -11.84
C PHE A 239 5.83 -1.56 -11.54
N ARG A 240 6.17 -1.36 -10.26
CA ARG A 240 7.52 -0.93 -9.86
C ARG A 240 8.16 -1.96 -8.95
N GLN A 241 9.46 -2.17 -9.11
CA GLN A 241 10.23 -2.96 -8.16
C GLN A 241 10.10 -2.36 -6.75
N PRO A 242 9.81 -3.18 -5.71
CA PRO A 242 9.79 -2.71 -4.32
C PRO A 242 11.20 -2.41 -3.79
N LYS A 243 12.22 -3.08 -4.34
CA LYS A 243 13.64 -2.87 -4.05
C LYS A 243 14.47 -3.12 -5.32
N PRO A 244 15.67 -2.53 -5.45
CA PRO A 244 16.51 -2.73 -6.63
C PRO A 244 16.70 -4.21 -6.98
N GLY A 245 16.40 -4.57 -8.22
CA GLY A 245 16.60 -5.93 -8.76
C GLY A 245 15.47 -6.92 -8.49
N ASP A 246 14.43 -6.55 -7.75
CA ASP A 246 13.31 -7.44 -7.43
C ASP A 246 12.25 -7.49 -8.53
N TRP A 247 12.64 -8.03 -9.69
CA TRP A 247 11.71 -8.31 -10.80
C TRP A 247 10.74 -9.44 -10.49
N LYS A 248 11.11 -10.36 -9.61
CA LYS A 248 10.26 -11.47 -9.19
C LYS A 248 8.93 -10.97 -8.60
N THR A 249 8.98 -10.02 -7.65
CA THR A 249 7.75 -9.44 -7.10
C THR A 249 6.94 -8.66 -8.15
N VAL A 250 7.61 -7.98 -9.09
CA VAL A 250 6.93 -7.29 -10.20
C VAL A 250 6.13 -8.28 -11.05
N ILE A 251 6.76 -9.39 -11.47
CA ILE A 251 6.11 -10.41 -12.29
C ILE A 251 4.98 -11.11 -11.53
N GLN A 252 5.15 -11.41 -10.24
CA GLN A 252 4.08 -11.95 -9.41
C GLN A 252 2.85 -11.02 -9.40
N ASN A 253 3.06 -9.71 -9.22
CA ASN A 253 1.98 -8.72 -9.25
C ASN A 253 1.30 -8.63 -10.63
N VAL A 254 2.06 -8.80 -11.72
CA VAL A 254 1.51 -8.86 -13.08
C VAL A 254 0.67 -10.11 -13.29
N VAL A 255 1.17 -11.29 -12.90
CA VAL A 255 0.43 -12.57 -12.99
C VAL A 255 -0.90 -12.46 -12.23
N GLU A 256 -0.88 -11.95 -11.00
CA GLU A 256 -2.11 -11.75 -10.22
C GLU A 256 -3.06 -10.73 -10.88
N SER A 257 -2.51 -9.66 -11.45
CA SER A 257 -3.32 -8.66 -12.17
C SER A 257 -3.96 -9.25 -13.44
N LEU A 258 -3.24 -10.09 -14.19
CA LEU A 258 -3.77 -10.77 -15.37
C LEU A 258 -4.89 -11.74 -14.98
N GLU A 259 -4.65 -12.59 -13.97
CA GLU A 259 -5.67 -13.50 -13.42
C GLU A 259 -6.95 -12.72 -13.12
N ILE A 260 -6.85 -11.68 -12.29
CA ILE A 260 -7.99 -10.84 -11.89
C ILE A 260 -8.67 -10.20 -13.09
N THR A 261 -7.91 -9.69 -14.06
CA THR A 261 -8.47 -9.08 -15.28
C THR A 261 -9.39 -10.06 -16.01
N THR A 262 -9.00 -11.34 -16.09
CA THR A 262 -9.76 -12.39 -16.77
C THR A 262 -10.88 -13.04 -15.95
N LEU A 263 -10.94 -12.81 -14.63
CA LEU A 263 -12.03 -13.35 -13.81
C LEU A 263 -13.39 -12.81 -14.28
N PRO A 264 -14.43 -13.66 -14.32
CA PRO A 264 -15.79 -13.21 -14.57
C PRO A 264 -16.24 -12.28 -13.43
N VAL A 265 -17.08 -11.31 -13.77
CA VAL A 265 -17.57 -10.35 -12.78
C VAL A 265 -18.93 -10.80 -12.26
N ASP A 266 -18.87 -11.59 -11.20
CA ASP A 266 -19.98 -11.80 -10.27
C ASP A 266 -19.62 -11.11 -8.96
N VAL A 267 -20.30 -10.01 -8.64
CA VAL A 267 -19.94 -9.12 -7.52
C VAL A 267 -19.86 -9.90 -6.21
N PHE A 268 -20.84 -10.76 -5.93
CA PHE A 268 -20.90 -11.55 -4.70
C PHE A 268 -19.71 -12.52 -4.57
N SER A 269 -19.41 -13.30 -5.62
CA SER A 269 -18.29 -14.25 -5.60
C SER A 269 -16.94 -13.55 -5.54
N LEU A 270 -16.78 -12.44 -6.27
CA LEU A 270 -15.55 -11.64 -6.23
C LEU A 270 -15.35 -10.97 -4.88
N GLU A 271 -16.40 -10.45 -4.25
CA GLU A 271 -16.31 -9.84 -2.93
C GLU A 271 -15.88 -10.88 -1.89
N LYS A 272 -16.49 -12.07 -1.91
CA LYS A 272 -16.07 -13.18 -1.05
C LYS A 272 -14.61 -13.55 -1.27
N TYR A 273 -14.16 -13.61 -2.52
CA TYR A 273 -12.75 -13.90 -2.84
C TYR A 273 -11.82 -12.77 -2.38
N ALA A 274 -12.24 -11.51 -2.52
CA ALA A 274 -11.48 -10.34 -2.08
C ALA A 274 -11.31 -10.32 -0.55
N LEU A 275 -12.37 -10.62 0.19
CA LEU A 275 -12.36 -10.72 1.64
C LEU A 275 -11.46 -11.85 2.15
N GLU A 276 -11.53 -13.03 1.52
CA GLU A 276 -10.65 -14.15 1.87
C GLU A 276 -9.18 -13.84 1.51
N THR A 277 -8.94 -13.20 0.37
CA THR A 277 -7.60 -12.77 -0.04
C THR A 277 -7.02 -11.74 0.94
N LYS A 278 -7.83 -10.78 1.40
CA LYS A 278 -7.49 -9.82 2.46
C LYS A 278 -7.17 -10.54 3.77
N LYS A 279 -8.00 -11.49 4.18
CA LYS A 279 -7.81 -12.28 5.41
C LYS A 279 -6.48 -13.03 5.41
N ASN A 280 -6.05 -13.51 4.25
CA ASN A 280 -4.76 -14.19 4.06
C ASN A 280 -3.57 -13.24 3.85
N GLY A 281 -3.71 -11.94 4.14
CA GLY A 281 -2.66 -10.93 4.04
C GLY A 281 -2.20 -10.58 2.63
N ARG A 282 -2.90 -11.06 1.60
CA ARG A 282 -2.62 -10.71 0.18
C ARG A 282 -3.28 -9.38 -0.18
N LEU A 283 -2.89 -8.31 0.53
CA LEU A 283 -3.52 -7.00 0.48
C LEU A 283 -3.53 -6.38 -0.92
N GLN A 284 -2.44 -6.50 -1.69
CA GLN A 284 -2.40 -5.97 -3.06
C GLN A 284 -3.40 -6.68 -3.97
N LYS A 285 -3.49 -8.02 -3.88
CA LYS A 285 -4.47 -8.79 -4.64
C LYS A 285 -5.90 -8.44 -4.23
N ALA A 286 -6.17 -8.30 -2.93
CA ALA A 286 -7.47 -7.88 -2.42
C ALA A 286 -7.88 -6.50 -2.94
N ARG A 287 -6.94 -5.54 -2.97
CA ARG A 287 -7.15 -4.21 -3.57
C ARG A 287 -7.65 -4.32 -5.00
N LEU A 288 -6.94 -5.09 -5.83
CA LEU A 288 -7.27 -5.27 -7.25
C LEU A 288 -8.63 -5.94 -7.46
N LEU A 289 -9.00 -6.88 -6.58
CA LEU A 289 -10.32 -7.52 -6.63
C LEU A 289 -11.45 -6.52 -6.31
N PHE A 290 -11.30 -5.71 -5.26
CA PHE A 290 -12.27 -4.66 -4.96
C PHE A 290 -12.35 -3.61 -6.07
N GLU A 291 -11.22 -3.16 -6.62
CA GLU A 291 -11.18 -2.25 -7.77
C GLU A 291 -11.92 -2.84 -8.98
N LYS A 292 -11.79 -4.15 -9.25
CA LYS A 292 -12.53 -4.82 -10.34
C LYS A 292 -14.04 -4.88 -10.10
N ILE A 293 -14.48 -5.02 -8.84
CA ILE A 293 -15.91 -4.92 -8.51
C ILE A 293 -16.40 -3.51 -8.84
N LEU A 294 -15.65 -2.49 -8.42
CA LEU A 294 -16.02 -1.09 -8.57
C LEU A 294 -15.96 -0.57 -10.03
N THR A 295 -15.27 -1.27 -10.93
CA THR A 295 -15.37 -0.95 -12.37
C THR A 295 -16.71 -1.36 -12.99
N HIS A 296 -17.46 -2.25 -12.34
CA HIS A 296 -18.76 -2.74 -12.80
C HIS A 296 -19.92 -2.18 -11.97
N ASP A 297 -19.73 -2.07 -10.65
CA ASP A 297 -20.67 -1.46 -9.72
C ASP A 297 -19.92 -0.41 -8.88
N SER A 298 -19.86 0.81 -9.39
CA SER A 298 -19.13 1.92 -8.79
C SER A 298 -19.73 2.42 -7.47
N GLU A 299 -20.96 2.02 -7.12
CA GLU A 299 -21.67 2.44 -5.92
C GLU A 299 -21.80 1.32 -4.87
N HIS A 300 -21.11 0.18 -5.06
CA HIS A 300 -21.12 -0.95 -4.12
C HIS A 300 -20.43 -0.62 -2.78
N VAL A 301 -21.21 -0.08 -1.83
CA VAL A 301 -20.76 0.50 -0.55
C VAL A 301 -19.82 -0.43 0.23
N GLU A 302 -20.15 -1.71 0.34
CA GLU A 302 -19.36 -2.70 1.09
C GLU A 302 -17.95 -2.84 0.49
N SER A 303 -17.85 -2.84 -0.84
CA SER A 303 -16.58 -2.99 -1.56
C SER A 303 -15.75 -1.70 -1.52
N ILE A 304 -16.39 -0.52 -1.58
CA ILE A 304 -15.71 0.76 -1.36
C ILE A 304 -15.15 0.80 0.07
N SER A 305 -15.95 0.48 1.07
CA SER A 305 -15.51 0.47 2.47
C SER A 305 -14.40 -0.56 2.71
N ASN A 306 -14.49 -1.74 2.11
CA ASN A 306 -13.43 -2.74 2.22
C ASN A 306 -12.14 -2.37 1.49
N LEU A 307 -12.25 -1.68 0.34
CA LEU A 307 -11.09 -1.09 -0.35
C LEU A 307 -10.39 -0.06 0.55
N GLY A 308 -11.14 0.82 1.23
CA GLY A 308 -10.59 1.76 2.21
C GLY A 308 -9.80 1.06 3.31
N ASN A 309 -10.33 -0.03 3.87
CA ASN A 309 -9.61 -0.84 4.86
C ASN A 309 -8.30 -1.45 4.31
N VAL A 310 -8.32 -1.94 3.07
CA VAL A 310 -7.12 -2.48 2.40
C VAL A 310 -6.09 -1.39 2.15
N LEU A 311 -6.52 -0.20 1.70
CA LEU A 311 -5.65 0.95 1.48
C LEU A 311 -4.98 1.41 2.78
N LEU A 312 -5.72 1.40 3.90
CA LEU A 312 -5.18 1.71 5.23
C LEU A 312 -4.09 0.72 5.64
N ALA A 313 -4.33 -0.58 5.42
CA ALA A 313 -3.35 -1.64 5.69
C ALA A 313 -2.14 -1.60 4.74
N LEU A 314 -2.28 -1.00 3.56
CA LEU A 314 -1.19 -0.73 2.63
C LEU A 314 -0.45 0.60 2.91
N GLY A 315 -0.78 1.32 4.00
CA GLY A 315 -0.18 2.61 4.34
C GLY A 315 -0.59 3.76 3.42
N LYS A 316 -1.66 3.60 2.63
CA LYS A 316 -2.23 4.63 1.75
C LYS A 316 -3.37 5.37 2.44
N THR A 317 -3.11 5.92 3.63
CA THR A 317 -4.16 6.43 4.52
C THR A 317 -4.96 7.59 3.94
N GLY A 318 -4.33 8.50 3.18
CA GLY A 318 -5.05 9.57 2.47
C GLY A 318 -6.13 9.01 1.52
N GLN A 319 -5.75 8.02 0.70
CA GLN A 319 -6.70 7.36 -0.22
C GLN A 319 -7.77 6.56 0.55
N ALA A 320 -7.40 5.95 1.68
CA ALA A 320 -8.36 5.26 2.54
C ALA A 320 -9.43 6.21 3.08
N ILE A 321 -9.06 7.42 3.52
CA ILE A 321 -10.01 8.45 4.00
C ILE A 321 -10.95 8.89 2.88
N GLU A 322 -10.42 9.18 1.68
CA GLU A 322 -11.22 9.56 0.51
C GLU A 322 -12.22 8.46 0.15
N THR A 323 -11.73 7.21 0.09
CA THR A 323 -12.53 6.04 -0.26
C THR A 323 -13.63 5.78 0.77
N HIS A 324 -13.31 5.85 2.07
CA HIS A 324 -14.34 5.73 3.12
C HIS A 324 -15.33 6.89 3.12
N SER A 325 -14.91 8.10 2.74
CA SER A 325 -15.81 9.25 2.63
C SER A 325 -16.80 9.05 1.49
N ALA A 326 -16.36 8.54 0.34
CA ALA A 326 -17.27 8.15 -0.75
C ALA A 326 -18.26 7.06 -0.33
N ALA A 327 -17.82 6.03 0.42
CA ALA A 327 -18.74 5.03 0.98
C ALA A 327 -19.76 5.65 1.94
N GLN A 328 -19.37 6.66 2.72
CA GLN A 328 -20.25 7.33 3.67
C GLN A 328 -21.27 8.23 2.97
N GLU A 329 -20.92 8.86 1.84
CA GLU A 329 -21.87 9.63 1.03
C GLU A 329 -23.01 8.74 0.51
N LEU A 330 -22.69 7.51 0.09
CA LEU A 330 -23.65 6.52 -0.38
C LEU A 330 -24.47 5.89 0.77
N ALA A 331 -23.86 5.72 1.94
CA ALA A 331 -24.53 5.17 3.12
C ALA A 331 -24.31 6.02 4.39
N PRO A 332 -24.97 7.21 4.51
CA PRO A 332 -24.69 8.20 5.56
C PRO A 332 -24.91 7.72 6.99
N ASN A 333 -25.75 6.70 7.18
CA ASN A 333 -26.11 6.16 8.49
C ASN A 333 -25.43 4.79 8.79
N SER A 334 -24.55 4.31 7.91
CA SER A 334 -23.88 3.03 8.11
C SER A 334 -22.83 3.14 9.21
N SER A 335 -23.13 2.56 10.38
CA SER A 335 -22.19 2.55 11.51
C SER A 335 -20.87 1.86 11.17
N GLN A 336 -20.88 0.85 10.28
CA GLN A 336 -19.66 0.17 9.83
C GLN A 336 -18.77 1.09 9.00
N VAL A 337 -19.35 1.87 8.08
CA VAL A 337 -18.60 2.79 7.23
C VAL A 337 -18.02 3.95 8.05
N ILE A 338 -18.83 4.55 8.93
CA ILE A 338 -18.39 5.63 9.81
C ILE A 338 -17.27 5.15 10.73
N PHE A 339 -17.42 3.95 11.30
CA PHE A 339 -16.39 3.34 12.14
C PHE A 339 -15.08 3.10 11.36
N ASN A 340 -15.14 2.51 10.16
CA ASN A 340 -13.93 2.25 9.37
C ASN A 340 -13.20 3.56 9.01
N ARG A 341 -13.95 4.61 8.58
CA ARG A 341 -13.39 5.94 8.33
C ARG A 341 -12.69 6.51 9.56
N SER A 342 -13.28 6.31 10.74
CA SER A 342 -12.74 6.82 12.00
C SER A 342 -11.34 6.26 12.31
N LEU A 343 -11.06 5.00 11.97
CA LEU A 343 -9.74 4.41 12.16
C LEU A 343 -8.68 5.09 11.29
N ALA A 344 -9.03 5.43 10.05
CA ALA A 344 -8.13 6.16 9.16
C ALA A 344 -7.87 7.60 9.65
N LEU A 345 -8.90 8.28 10.19
CA LEU A 345 -8.77 9.62 10.80
C LEU A 345 -7.90 9.61 12.06
N LEU A 346 -8.10 8.61 12.93
CA LEU A 346 -7.27 8.45 14.12
C LEU A 346 -5.79 8.24 13.74
N LYS A 347 -5.53 7.48 12.67
CA LYS A 347 -4.16 7.23 12.19
C LYS A 347 -3.43 8.48 11.69
N THR A 348 -4.16 9.48 11.18
CA THR A 348 -3.57 10.77 10.77
C THR A 348 -3.52 11.81 11.88
N GLY A 349 -4.01 11.47 13.08
CA GLY A 349 -4.06 12.37 14.23
C GLY A 349 -5.28 13.30 14.26
N ASP A 350 -6.26 13.12 13.36
CA ASP A 350 -7.55 13.80 13.45
C ASP A 350 -8.43 13.12 14.52
N PHE A 351 -8.01 13.32 15.77
CA PHE A 351 -8.66 12.74 16.94
C PHE A 351 -10.05 13.32 17.17
N GLN A 352 -10.25 14.60 16.86
CA GLN A 352 -11.54 15.25 17.07
C GLN A 352 -12.65 14.55 16.27
N ASN A 353 -12.42 14.29 14.98
CA ASN A 353 -13.39 13.55 14.16
C ASN A 353 -13.29 12.04 14.34
N GLY A 354 -12.08 11.53 14.55
CA GLY A 354 -11.80 10.11 14.74
C GLY A 354 -12.55 9.54 15.94
N TRP A 355 -12.50 10.18 17.12
CA TRP A 355 -13.20 9.65 18.30
C TRP A 355 -14.72 9.68 18.18
N VAL A 356 -15.27 10.67 17.47
CA VAL A 356 -16.71 10.73 17.20
C VAL A 356 -17.15 9.55 16.33
N GLY A 357 -16.43 9.28 15.24
CA GLY A 357 -16.71 8.13 14.39
C GLY A 357 -16.47 6.78 15.07
N TYR A 358 -15.49 6.70 15.97
CA TYR A 358 -15.14 5.47 16.69
C TYR A 358 -16.26 4.97 17.60
N GLU A 359 -17.15 5.86 18.07
CA GLU A 359 -18.32 5.47 18.85
C GLU A 359 -19.32 4.61 18.08
N HIS A 360 -19.31 4.65 16.74
CA HIS A 360 -20.19 3.78 15.96
C HIS A 360 -19.89 2.29 16.15
N ARG A 361 -18.72 1.92 16.70
CA ARG A 361 -18.40 0.54 17.10
C ARG A 361 -19.44 -0.07 18.02
N THR A 362 -20.11 0.73 18.85
CA THR A 362 -21.09 0.23 19.82
C THR A 362 -22.36 -0.32 19.18
N ASN A 363 -22.57 -0.03 17.88
CA ASN A 363 -23.72 -0.48 17.10
C ASN A 363 -23.36 -1.66 16.17
N LEU A 364 -22.11 -2.09 16.15
CA LEU A 364 -21.66 -3.16 15.26
C LEU A 364 -22.01 -4.54 15.83
N PRO A 365 -22.37 -5.51 14.98
CA PRO A 365 -22.88 -6.81 15.43
C PRO A 365 -21.87 -7.64 16.23
N HIS A 366 -20.57 -7.48 15.97
CA HIS A 366 -19.49 -8.21 16.66
C HIS A 366 -19.20 -7.73 18.09
N TYR A 367 -19.92 -6.72 18.56
CA TYR A 367 -19.73 -6.08 19.86
C TYR A 367 -20.84 -6.46 20.86
N GLU A 368 -21.07 -7.77 21.04
CA GLU A 368 -22.15 -8.32 21.88
C GLU A 368 -22.17 -7.77 23.32
N VAL A 369 -20.99 -7.50 23.90
CA VAL A 369 -20.87 -6.90 25.24
C VAL A 369 -21.64 -5.58 25.34
N PHE A 370 -21.71 -4.79 24.26
CA PHE A 370 -22.47 -3.56 24.24
C PHE A 370 -23.98 -3.82 24.27
N GLN A 371 -24.50 -4.91 23.71
CA GLN A 371 -25.95 -5.16 23.68
C GLN A 371 -26.56 -5.33 25.07
N SER A 372 -25.84 -5.98 26.00
CA SER A 372 -26.28 -6.15 27.39
C SER A 372 -25.97 -4.93 28.25
N ARG A 373 -24.79 -4.33 28.07
CA ARG A 373 -24.33 -3.18 28.87
C ARG A 373 -25.11 -1.90 28.55
N MET A 374 -25.49 -1.67 27.30
CA MET A 374 -26.11 -0.40 26.89
C MET A 374 -27.56 -0.21 27.36
N GLN A 375 -28.11 -1.17 28.13
CA GLN A 375 -29.41 -1.07 28.77
C GLN A 375 -29.40 -0.23 30.06
N GLN A 376 -28.24 -0.01 30.68
CA GLN A 376 -28.13 0.89 31.84
C GLN A 376 -27.77 2.33 31.41
N PRO A 377 -27.98 3.32 32.28
CA PRO A 377 -27.61 4.70 32.01
C PRO A 377 -26.13 4.87 31.63
N LYS A 378 -25.88 5.60 30.54
CA LYS A 378 -24.52 5.89 30.06
C LYS A 378 -24.01 7.17 30.71
N TRP A 379 -22.76 7.11 31.16
CA TRP A 379 -22.03 8.30 31.56
C TRP A 379 -21.47 9.03 30.34
N GLN A 380 -21.63 10.35 30.29
CA GLN A 380 -21.21 11.19 29.16
C GLN A 380 -20.26 12.31 29.58
N GLY A 381 -19.71 12.25 30.78
CA GLY A 381 -18.76 13.23 31.32
C GLY A 381 -19.34 14.14 32.41
N GLU A 382 -20.60 13.96 32.80
CA GLU A 382 -21.22 14.70 33.90
C GLU A 382 -20.58 14.38 35.28
N SER A 383 -20.72 15.27 36.27
CA SER A 383 -20.27 15.00 37.64
C SER A 383 -20.91 13.72 38.20
N LEU A 384 -20.15 12.94 38.96
CA LEU A 384 -20.68 11.75 39.63
C LEU A 384 -21.49 12.10 40.88
N ALA A 385 -21.26 13.22 41.59
CA ALA A 385 -22.05 13.69 42.74
C ALA A 385 -22.61 12.56 43.64
N GLY A 386 -21.73 11.72 44.20
CA GLY A 386 -22.10 10.58 45.06
C GLY A 386 -22.56 9.29 44.35
N LYS A 387 -22.64 9.28 43.02
CA LYS A 387 -22.97 8.11 42.19
C LYS A 387 -21.77 7.19 41.98
N THR A 388 -22.06 5.95 41.60
CA THR A 388 -21.07 4.94 41.21
C THR A 388 -21.03 4.76 39.70
N LEU A 389 -19.86 4.99 39.10
CA LEU A 389 -19.58 4.77 37.68
C LEU A 389 -18.86 3.45 37.47
N LEU A 390 -19.36 2.61 36.56
CA LEU A 390 -18.64 1.45 36.04
C LEU A 390 -17.98 1.78 34.70
N VAL A 391 -16.65 1.83 34.68
CA VAL A 391 -15.86 1.78 33.44
C VAL A 391 -15.48 0.34 33.17
N TRP A 392 -15.60 -0.12 31.93
CA TRP A 392 -15.22 -1.49 31.58
C TRP A 392 -14.32 -1.52 30.35
N ALA A 393 -13.25 -2.31 30.44
CA ALA A 393 -12.36 -2.55 29.31
C ALA A 393 -13.07 -3.43 28.28
N GLU A 394 -13.20 -2.96 27.04
CA GLU A 394 -13.88 -3.67 25.96
C GLU A 394 -12.94 -4.39 24.99
N GLN A 395 -11.68 -3.99 24.92
CA GLN A 395 -10.67 -4.51 23.99
C GLN A 395 -9.63 -5.38 24.69
N GLY A 396 -8.51 -5.64 24.02
CA GLY A 396 -7.39 -6.43 24.54
C GLY A 396 -6.54 -5.72 25.60
N PHE A 397 -5.49 -6.42 26.01
CA PHE A 397 -4.55 -5.98 27.03
C PHE A 397 -3.86 -4.64 26.71
N GLY A 398 -3.36 -4.48 25.48
CA GLY A 398 -2.67 -3.25 25.07
C GLY A 398 -3.56 -2.01 25.16
N ASP A 399 -4.79 -2.11 24.65
CA ASP A 399 -5.80 -1.05 24.74
C ASP A 399 -6.15 -0.72 26.18
N THR A 400 -6.32 -1.74 27.02
CA THR A 400 -6.62 -1.56 28.45
C THR A 400 -5.53 -0.75 29.15
N ILE A 401 -4.25 -1.10 28.93
CA ILE A 401 -3.11 -0.39 29.50
C ILE A 401 -3.02 1.04 28.94
N GLN A 402 -3.19 1.21 27.63
CA GLN A 402 -3.06 2.53 27.02
C GLN A 402 -4.16 3.48 27.49
N PHE A 403 -5.43 3.04 27.56
CA PHE A 403 -6.55 3.92 27.86
C PHE A 403 -6.90 4.04 29.35
N CYS A 404 -6.37 3.20 30.23
CA CYS A 404 -6.58 3.39 31.68
C CYS A 404 -6.07 4.75 32.18
N ARG A 405 -5.20 5.43 31.41
CA ARG A 405 -4.80 6.83 31.64
C ARG A 405 -5.96 7.80 31.79
N PHE A 406 -7.10 7.54 31.16
CA PHE A 406 -8.26 8.43 31.22
C PHE A 406 -9.05 8.30 32.52
N LEU A 407 -8.88 7.19 33.27
CA LEU A 407 -9.59 6.96 34.53
C LEU A 407 -9.29 8.06 35.57
N ARG A 408 -8.09 8.64 35.51
CA ARG A 408 -7.66 9.71 36.43
C ARG A 408 -8.31 11.06 36.15
N LEU A 409 -8.91 11.24 34.97
CA LEU A 409 -9.58 12.48 34.57
C LEU A 409 -11.05 12.53 35.01
N ILE A 410 -11.59 11.39 35.47
CA ILE A 410 -12.98 11.31 35.90
C ILE A 410 -13.12 12.12 37.19
N ASP A 411 -13.89 13.21 37.12
CA ASP A 411 -14.27 13.97 38.30
C ASP A 411 -15.24 13.15 39.14
N ARG A 412 -14.80 12.83 40.36
CA ARG A 412 -15.51 11.93 41.24
C ARG A 412 -16.57 12.65 42.06
N ASP A 413 -16.36 13.91 42.43
CA ASP A 413 -17.30 14.70 43.26
C ASP A 413 -17.99 13.86 44.38
N GLY A 414 -17.19 13.16 45.19
CA GLY A 414 -17.66 12.28 46.28
C GLY A 414 -18.27 10.92 45.85
N GLY A 415 -18.36 10.64 44.56
CA GLY A 415 -18.76 9.37 43.96
C GLY A 415 -17.63 8.34 43.87
N ARG A 416 -17.95 7.18 43.28
CA ARG A 416 -17.06 6.01 43.15
C ARG A 416 -16.84 5.64 41.70
N VAL A 417 -15.63 5.18 41.36
CA VAL A 417 -15.31 4.64 40.03
C VAL A 417 -14.86 3.20 40.16
N LEU A 418 -15.63 2.31 39.55
CA LEU A 418 -15.33 0.90 39.39
C LEU A 418 -14.69 0.70 38.01
N PHE A 419 -13.63 -0.09 37.92
CA PHE A 419 -13.01 -0.45 36.64
C PHE A 419 -12.99 -1.95 36.44
N GLU A 420 -13.82 -2.45 35.53
CA GLU A 420 -13.83 -3.85 35.13
C GLU A 420 -12.72 -4.11 34.10
N CYS A 421 -11.75 -4.95 34.43
CA CYS A 421 -10.61 -5.26 33.58
C CYS A 421 -10.40 -6.77 33.38
N PRO A 422 -9.58 -7.20 32.40
CA PRO A 422 -9.18 -8.60 32.31
C PRO A 422 -8.51 -9.10 33.61
N PRO A 423 -8.77 -10.36 34.04
CA PRO A 423 -8.27 -10.87 35.32
C PRO A 423 -6.75 -10.79 35.49
N GLU A 424 -6.00 -11.01 34.40
CA GLU A 424 -4.53 -10.99 34.35
C GLU A 424 -3.95 -9.61 34.69
N MET A 425 -4.75 -8.55 34.57
CA MET A 425 -4.34 -7.17 34.83
C MET A 425 -4.77 -6.65 36.19
N GLY A 426 -5.62 -7.38 36.92
CA GLY A 426 -6.23 -6.88 38.15
C GLY A 426 -5.19 -6.41 39.18
N SER A 427 -4.12 -7.19 39.38
CA SER A 427 -3.01 -6.86 40.29
C SER A 427 -2.27 -5.56 39.92
N LEU A 428 -2.09 -5.31 38.61
CA LEU A 428 -1.45 -4.11 38.09
C LEU A 428 -2.37 -2.89 38.21
N LEU A 429 -3.62 -3.03 37.76
CA LEU A 429 -4.55 -1.91 37.66
C LEU A 429 -5.11 -1.48 39.01
N ASN A 430 -5.15 -2.37 40.01
CA ASN A 430 -5.53 -2.02 41.38
C ASN A 430 -4.51 -1.06 42.06
N SER A 431 -3.40 -0.76 41.39
CA SER A 431 -2.46 0.26 41.84
C SER A 431 -2.83 1.69 41.44
N ILE A 432 -3.87 1.88 40.63
CA ILE A 432 -4.35 3.20 40.20
C ILE A 432 -5.13 3.84 41.34
N GLU A 433 -4.71 5.04 41.75
CA GLU A 433 -5.28 5.73 42.91
C GLU A 433 -6.76 6.08 42.74
N GLY A 434 -7.57 5.65 43.71
CA GLY A 434 -9.01 5.94 43.80
C GLY A 434 -9.87 5.30 42.72
N ILE A 435 -9.37 4.23 42.09
CA ILE A 435 -10.14 3.34 41.23
C ILE A 435 -10.29 2.00 41.94
N GLU A 436 -11.51 1.47 41.99
CA GLU A 436 -11.79 0.12 42.51
C GLU A 436 -11.82 -0.86 41.35
N VAL A 437 -10.89 -1.81 41.30
CA VAL A 437 -10.76 -2.74 40.18
C VAL A 437 -11.61 -4.00 40.40
N ILE A 438 -12.40 -4.35 39.39
CA ILE A 438 -13.21 -5.57 39.32
C ILE A 438 -12.62 -6.46 38.23
N LYS A 439 -12.39 -7.74 38.50
CA LYS A 439 -11.89 -8.65 37.45
C LYS A 439 -13.07 -9.16 36.64
N ARG A 440 -12.93 -9.20 35.32
CA ARG A 440 -13.97 -9.75 34.43
C ARG A 440 -14.32 -11.18 34.84
N GLY A 441 -15.63 -11.45 34.96
CA GLY A 441 -16.16 -12.71 35.48
C GLY A 441 -16.62 -12.62 36.94
N GLU A 442 -16.16 -11.61 37.69
CA GLU A 442 -16.76 -11.23 38.97
C GLU A 442 -18.04 -10.42 38.72
N HIS A 443 -18.97 -10.44 39.68
CA HIS A 443 -20.17 -9.61 39.61
C HIS A 443 -19.82 -8.18 40.04
N PRO A 444 -19.92 -7.17 39.14
CA PRO A 444 -19.68 -5.80 39.55
C PRO A 444 -20.73 -5.38 40.60
N PRO A 445 -20.34 -4.58 41.61
CA PRO A 445 -21.29 -3.94 42.50
C PRO A 445 -22.37 -3.15 41.75
N GLN A 446 -23.49 -2.88 42.43
CA GLN A 446 -24.51 -1.99 41.90
C GLN A 446 -23.89 -0.64 41.56
N HIS A 447 -24.21 -0.12 40.38
CA HIS A 447 -23.70 1.14 39.84
C HIS A 447 -24.83 1.89 39.15
N ASP A 448 -24.70 3.22 39.11
CA ASP A 448 -25.72 4.12 38.59
C ASP A 448 -25.50 4.45 37.11
N LEU A 449 -24.22 4.47 36.69
CA LEU A 449 -23.78 4.90 35.37
C LEU A 449 -22.70 3.97 34.85
N GLN A 450 -22.53 3.88 33.53
CA GLN A 450 -21.41 3.16 32.94
C GLN A 450 -20.88 3.76 31.63
N CYS A 451 -19.64 3.43 31.29
CA CYS A 451 -19.07 3.70 29.97
C CYS A 451 -17.99 2.67 29.60
N ALA A 452 -17.81 2.43 28.30
CA ALA A 452 -16.70 1.64 27.79
C ALA A 452 -15.39 2.46 27.89
N LEU A 453 -14.26 1.80 28.13
CA LEU A 453 -12.97 2.46 28.34
C LEU A 453 -12.55 3.30 27.12
N LEU A 454 -12.77 2.81 25.89
CA LEU A 454 -12.40 3.54 24.67
C LEU A 454 -13.42 4.61 24.25
N SER A 455 -14.48 4.83 25.03
CA SER A 455 -15.35 6.00 24.88
C SER A 455 -14.83 7.23 25.64
N LEU A 456 -13.90 7.04 26.60
CA LEU A 456 -13.33 8.13 27.39
C LEU A 456 -12.60 9.19 26.53
N PRO A 457 -11.80 8.84 25.51
CA PRO A 457 -11.15 9.85 24.67
C PRO A 457 -12.13 10.84 24.04
N ARG A 458 -13.30 10.34 23.59
CA ARG A 458 -14.39 11.17 23.05
C ARG A 458 -15.05 12.02 24.13
N ILE A 459 -15.35 11.44 25.30
CA ILE A 459 -15.98 12.15 26.42
C ILE A 459 -15.13 13.34 26.86
N PHE A 460 -13.81 13.18 26.92
CA PHE A 460 -12.88 14.24 27.29
C PHE A 460 -12.44 15.14 26.12
N GLY A 461 -12.99 14.96 24.91
CA GLY A 461 -12.64 15.78 23.74
C GLY A 461 -11.16 15.72 23.39
N THR A 462 -10.56 14.53 23.49
CA THR A 462 -9.10 14.37 23.38
C THR A 462 -8.59 14.74 22.00
N THR A 463 -7.62 15.65 21.97
CA THR A 463 -6.80 16.00 20.80
C THR A 463 -5.41 15.39 20.95
N LEU A 464 -4.58 15.51 19.91
CA LEU A 464 -3.20 15.03 19.94
C LEU A 464 -2.39 15.70 21.05
N GLU A 465 -2.66 16.98 21.31
CA GLU A 465 -1.96 17.81 22.30
C GLU A 465 -2.47 17.59 23.73
N THR A 466 -3.66 17.00 23.89
CA THR A 466 -4.31 16.82 25.20
C THR A 466 -4.37 15.35 25.63
N ILE A 467 -3.56 14.48 25.02
CA ILE A 467 -3.44 13.09 25.48
C ILE A 467 -2.99 13.10 26.94
N PRO A 468 -3.69 12.43 27.86
CA PRO A 468 -3.32 12.46 29.28
C PRO A 468 -1.99 11.76 29.53
N GLU A 469 -1.29 12.21 30.57
CA GLU A 469 -0.15 11.50 31.15
C GLU A 469 -0.55 10.08 31.58
N PRO A 470 0.39 9.11 31.59
CA PRO A 470 0.13 7.74 32.03
C PRO A 470 -0.60 7.64 33.38
N ALA A 471 -1.34 6.54 33.60
CA ALA A 471 -2.24 6.34 34.74
C ALA A 471 -1.57 6.32 36.15
N GLY A 472 -0.24 6.48 36.23
CA GLY A 472 0.48 6.50 37.51
C GLY A 472 0.48 5.16 38.24
N LEU A 473 0.91 4.08 37.58
CA LEU A 473 0.91 2.73 38.14
C LEU A 473 1.89 2.60 39.33
N ASN A 474 1.38 2.28 40.52
CA ASN A 474 2.19 2.06 41.71
C ASN A 474 2.63 0.58 41.83
N LEU A 475 3.87 0.30 41.41
CA LEU A 475 4.43 -1.05 41.44
C LEU A 475 4.99 -1.48 42.81
N GLY A 476 5.01 -0.57 43.80
CA GLY A 476 5.76 -0.75 45.04
C GLY A 476 7.27 -0.44 44.90
N SER A 477 7.98 -0.48 46.03
CA SER A 477 9.43 -0.23 46.11
C SER A 477 10.28 -1.49 45.95
N ALA A 478 9.76 -2.66 46.33
CA ALA A 478 10.45 -3.93 46.17
C ALA A 478 10.38 -4.42 44.70
N LEU A 479 11.53 -4.57 44.06
CA LEU A 479 11.66 -5.14 42.72
C LEU A 479 12.24 -6.56 42.81
N PRO A 480 11.78 -7.50 41.96
CA PRO A 480 12.36 -8.84 41.89
C PRO A 480 13.79 -8.77 41.34
N SER A 481 14.64 -9.73 41.70
CA SER A 481 16.00 -9.82 41.17
C SER A 481 15.97 -10.10 39.66
N LEU A 482 16.74 -9.33 38.88
CA LEU A 482 16.92 -9.56 37.45
C LEU A 482 18.01 -10.64 37.23
N PRO A 483 17.67 -11.82 36.67
CA PRO A 483 18.61 -12.93 36.53
C PRO A 483 19.86 -12.56 35.73
N GLY A 484 21.04 -12.91 36.23
CA GLY A 484 22.31 -12.72 35.53
C GLY A 484 22.67 -11.26 35.21
N ALA A 485 22.03 -10.28 35.87
CA ALA A 485 22.22 -8.87 35.58
C ALA A 485 23.68 -8.41 35.81
N ASP A 486 24.26 -7.84 34.77
CA ASP A 486 25.57 -7.21 34.74
C ASP A 486 25.39 -5.69 34.65
N GLN A 487 25.80 -4.97 35.70
CA GLN A 487 25.62 -3.52 35.79
C GLN A 487 26.48 -2.75 34.77
N SER A 488 27.47 -3.40 34.14
CA SER A 488 28.29 -2.79 33.08
C SER A 488 27.65 -2.84 31.70
N LYS A 489 26.53 -3.56 31.55
CA LYS A 489 25.83 -3.77 30.28
C LYS A 489 24.45 -3.13 30.28
N LEU A 490 24.02 -2.69 29.10
CA LEU A 490 22.64 -2.26 28.86
C LEU A 490 21.70 -3.46 28.95
N LYS A 491 20.63 -3.35 29.74
CA LYS A 491 19.61 -4.39 29.90
C LYS A 491 18.45 -4.10 28.96
N ILE A 492 18.26 -4.95 27.96
CA ILE A 492 17.28 -4.75 26.89
C ILE A 492 16.22 -5.86 26.94
N GLY A 493 14.94 -5.49 27.03
CA GLY A 493 13.82 -6.43 26.97
C GLY A 493 13.30 -6.63 25.57
N LEU A 494 12.97 -7.86 25.19
CA LEU A 494 12.46 -8.22 23.86
C LEU A 494 11.12 -8.95 23.96
N ALA A 495 10.14 -8.53 23.15
CA ALA A 495 8.92 -9.31 22.88
C ALA A 495 8.57 -9.18 21.40
N TRP A 496 8.64 -10.29 20.66
CA TRP A 496 8.58 -10.31 19.20
C TRP A 496 7.27 -10.90 18.65
N ARG A 497 6.37 -11.40 19.50
CA ARG A 497 5.12 -12.01 19.06
C ARG A 497 3.94 -11.68 19.98
N GLY A 498 2.79 -11.40 19.38
CA GLY A 498 1.51 -11.30 20.08
C GLY A 498 1.01 -12.65 20.61
N SER A 499 -0.05 -12.64 21.42
CA SER A 499 -0.68 -13.89 21.87
C SER A 499 -1.38 -14.61 20.72
N ARG A 500 -1.20 -15.93 20.60
CA ARG A 500 -1.91 -16.78 19.63
C ARG A 500 -3.29 -17.25 20.11
N ARG A 501 -3.77 -16.75 21.25
CA ARG A 501 -5.06 -17.13 21.85
C ARG A 501 -6.28 -16.57 21.12
N HIS A 502 -6.09 -15.57 20.27
CA HIS A 502 -7.13 -15.04 19.40
C HIS A 502 -6.77 -15.35 17.94
N GLU A 503 -7.74 -15.84 17.17
CA GLU A 503 -7.62 -16.01 15.72
C GLU A 503 -7.56 -14.63 15.05
N THR A 504 -6.44 -13.91 15.18
CA THR A 504 -6.18 -12.76 14.32
C THR A 504 -5.72 -13.28 12.95
N PRO A 505 -6.29 -12.78 11.83
CA PRO A 505 -5.98 -13.27 10.49
C PRO A 505 -4.48 -13.21 10.12
N GLU A 506 -3.75 -12.26 10.69
CA GLU A 506 -2.30 -12.12 10.51
C GLU A 506 -1.59 -12.24 11.86
N PRO A 507 -0.52 -13.05 11.97
CA PRO A 507 0.28 -13.05 13.17
C PRO A 507 1.02 -11.71 13.27
N ARG A 508 0.72 -10.93 14.32
CA ARG A 508 1.58 -9.82 14.75
C ARG A 508 2.87 -10.42 15.30
N GLU A 509 3.84 -10.65 14.43
CA GLU A 509 5.10 -11.27 14.77
C GLU A 509 6.27 -10.67 13.99
N PHE A 510 7.38 -10.46 14.70
CA PHE A 510 8.69 -10.25 14.14
C PHE A 510 9.37 -11.63 14.04
N PRO A 511 9.80 -12.08 12.86
CA PRO A 511 10.30 -13.44 12.70
C PRO A 511 11.54 -13.68 13.58
N ALA A 512 11.48 -14.71 14.42
CA ALA A 512 12.54 -15.03 15.37
C ALA A 512 13.92 -15.22 14.71
N ALA A 513 13.95 -15.62 13.44
CA ALA A 513 15.18 -15.78 12.65
C ALA A 513 16.05 -14.51 12.56
N PHE A 514 15.49 -13.32 12.79
CA PHE A 514 16.24 -12.05 12.82
C PHE A 514 16.74 -11.67 14.22
N LEU A 515 16.30 -12.35 15.29
CA LEU A 515 16.76 -12.07 16.65
C LEU A 515 18.29 -12.15 16.80
N PRO A 516 19.02 -13.11 16.20
CA PRO A 516 20.48 -13.17 16.30
C PRO A 516 21.20 -11.94 15.72
N GLU A 517 20.58 -11.22 14.78
CA GLU A 517 21.13 -9.97 14.27
C GLU A 517 20.94 -8.81 15.27
N LEU A 518 19.85 -8.85 16.03
CA LEU A 518 19.53 -7.87 17.07
C LEU A 518 20.31 -8.12 18.37
N THR A 519 20.55 -9.38 18.72
CA THR A 519 21.10 -9.81 20.01
C THR A 519 22.60 -10.09 19.98
N ARG A 520 23.32 -9.52 19.00
CA ARG A 520 24.75 -9.78 18.84
C ARG A 520 25.51 -9.47 20.14
N PRO A 521 26.43 -10.36 20.58
CA PRO A 521 27.19 -10.17 21.80
C PRO A 521 27.95 -8.84 21.81
N GLY A 522 27.84 -8.08 22.90
CA GLY A 522 28.45 -6.75 23.02
C GLY A 522 28.19 -6.08 24.36
N SER A 523 27.93 -4.78 24.35
CA SER A 523 27.66 -3.94 25.52
C SER A 523 26.25 -4.09 26.12
N ALA A 524 25.48 -5.10 25.70
CA ALA A 524 24.11 -5.32 26.14
C ALA A 524 23.85 -6.76 26.60
N GLN A 525 22.87 -6.92 27.48
CA GLN A 525 22.23 -8.19 27.84
C GLN A 525 20.77 -8.14 27.42
N PHE A 526 20.30 -9.21 26.81
CA PHE A 526 18.95 -9.29 26.27
C PHE A 526 18.09 -10.22 27.12
N TYR A 527 16.90 -9.74 27.46
CA TYR A 527 15.92 -10.43 28.29
C TYR A 527 14.67 -10.71 27.47
N SER A 528 14.22 -11.96 27.41
CA SER A 528 12.95 -12.30 26.79
C SER A 528 11.79 -11.93 27.72
N LEU A 529 10.92 -11.04 27.23
CA LEU A 529 9.61 -10.72 27.81
C LEU A 529 8.49 -11.55 27.14
N GLN A 530 8.84 -12.49 26.24
CA GLN A 530 7.89 -13.39 25.58
C GLN A 530 7.47 -14.51 26.55
N LEU A 531 6.16 -14.70 26.71
CA LEU A 531 5.62 -15.74 27.61
C LEU A 531 5.72 -17.15 27.02
N GLU A 532 5.46 -17.28 25.73
CA GLU A 532 5.36 -18.58 25.05
C GLU A 532 6.67 -18.91 24.33
N GLN A 533 7.26 -20.06 24.66
CA GLN A 533 8.39 -20.63 23.93
C GLN A 533 7.88 -21.63 22.89
N VAL A 534 8.46 -21.58 21.69
CA VAL A 534 8.14 -22.49 20.59
C VAL A 534 9.42 -23.22 20.18
N ASP A 535 9.37 -24.54 20.05
CA ASP A 535 10.55 -25.37 19.78
C ASP A 535 11.35 -24.91 18.56
N SER A 536 10.66 -24.51 17.49
CA SER A 536 11.26 -24.02 16.24
C SER A 536 12.05 -22.72 16.39
N GLU A 537 11.84 -21.95 17.47
CA GLU A 537 12.51 -20.66 17.70
C GLU A 537 13.76 -20.80 18.57
N THR A 538 13.94 -21.93 19.24
CA THR A 538 15.01 -22.17 20.23
C THR A 538 16.42 -21.91 19.67
N ALA A 539 16.63 -22.16 18.38
CA ALA A 539 17.91 -21.91 17.73
C ALA A 539 18.26 -20.41 17.66
N PHE A 540 17.25 -19.54 17.60
CA PHE A 540 17.41 -18.10 17.40
C PHE A 540 17.41 -17.29 18.71
N THR A 541 17.01 -17.91 19.82
CA THR A 541 16.83 -17.25 21.12
C THR A 541 17.90 -17.62 22.14
N ARG A 542 19.02 -18.21 21.71
CA ARG A 542 20.07 -18.74 22.60
C ARG A 542 20.76 -17.68 23.44
N ASP A 543 20.84 -16.45 22.91
CA ASP A 543 21.49 -15.33 23.58
C ASP A 543 20.54 -14.55 24.52
N LEU A 544 19.30 -15.02 24.69
CA LEU A 544 18.29 -14.40 25.54
C LEU A 544 18.25 -15.00 26.94
N ILE A 545 18.16 -14.14 27.95
CA ILE A 545 17.82 -14.52 29.32
C ILE A 545 16.29 -14.58 29.41
N TRP A 546 15.73 -15.77 29.58
CA TRP A 546 14.28 -15.97 29.61
C TRP A 546 13.68 -15.61 30.97
N LEU A 547 12.67 -14.74 30.97
CA LEU A 547 11.95 -14.33 32.18
C LEU A 547 10.57 -15.01 32.31
N ASN A 548 10.14 -15.80 31.34
CA ASN A 548 8.80 -16.39 31.23
C ASN A 548 8.28 -17.05 32.53
N GLU A 549 9.10 -17.80 33.26
CA GLU A 549 8.70 -18.40 34.56
C GLU A 549 8.42 -17.37 35.67
N SER A 550 9.04 -16.19 35.57
CA SER A 550 8.88 -15.07 36.51
C SER A 550 7.78 -14.08 36.10
N LEU A 551 7.29 -14.13 34.86
CA LEU A 551 6.25 -13.24 34.32
C LEU A 551 4.84 -13.78 34.62
N THR A 552 4.49 -13.86 35.90
CA THR A 552 3.24 -14.49 36.37
C THR A 552 1.99 -13.65 36.12
N ASP A 553 2.10 -12.33 36.13
CA ASP A 553 1.03 -11.38 35.78
C ASP A 553 1.62 -10.09 35.17
N PHE A 554 0.74 -9.15 34.81
CA PHE A 554 1.17 -7.86 34.26
C PHE A 554 1.90 -6.97 35.28
N ARG A 555 1.73 -7.20 36.59
CA ARG A 555 2.46 -6.47 37.64
C ARG A 555 3.90 -6.95 37.73
N ALA A 556 4.14 -8.26 37.74
CA ALA A 556 5.46 -8.86 37.67
C ALA A 556 6.20 -8.40 36.40
N THR A 557 5.50 -8.43 35.25
CA THR A 557 6.03 -7.94 33.98
C THR A 557 6.46 -6.46 34.07
N ALA A 558 5.62 -5.60 34.67
CA ALA A 558 5.93 -4.19 34.87
C ALA A 558 7.16 -3.98 35.77
N GLN A 559 7.30 -4.80 36.82
CA GLN A 559 8.44 -4.74 37.75
C GLN A 559 9.76 -5.14 37.08
N PHE A 560 9.75 -6.12 36.17
CA PHE A 560 10.93 -6.43 35.35
C PHE A 560 11.24 -5.32 34.35
N ILE A 561 10.24 -4.83 33.60
CA ILE A 561 10.41 -3.72 32.65
C ILE A 561 11.02 -2.49 33.34
N ARG A 562 10.62 -2.18 34.58
CA ARG A 562 11.16 -1.06 35.36
C ARG A 562 12.68 -1.15 35.59
N GLN A 563 13.27 -2.34 35.54
CA GLN A 563 14.71 -2.57 35.73
C GLN A 563 15.52 -2.54 34.43
N LEU A 564 14.84 -2.54 33.29
CA LEU A 564 15.46 -2.50 31.96
C LEU A 564 15.76 -1.06 31.53
N ASP A 565 16.77 -0.92 30.68
CA ASP A 565 17.20 0.36 30.12
C ASP A 565 16.45 0.69 28.83
N LEU A 566 16.05 -0.35 28.07
CA LEU A 566 15.31 -0.27 26.81
C LEU A 566 14.39 -1.48 26.66
N VAL A 567 13.24 -1.29 26.02
CA VAL A 567 12.40 -2.38 25.51
C VAL A 567 12.33 -2.28 23.99
N ILE A 568 12.59 -3.38 23.28
CA ILE A 568 12.36 -3.48 21.84
C ILE A 568 11.24 -4.50 21.63
N THR A 569 10.17 -4.08 20.96
CA THR A 569 8.99 -4.93 20.81
C THR A 569 8.19 -4.57 19.58
N ILE A 570 7.21 -5.40 19.24
CA ILE A 570 6.17 -5.12 18.26
C ILE A 570 4.91 -4.57 18.97
N ASP A 571 3.86 -4.27 18.22
CA ASP A 571 2.58 -3.78 18.75
C ASP A 571 1.87 -4.82 19.65
N THR A 572 2.22 -4.81 20.94
CA THR A 572 1.77 -5.73 21.98
C THR A 572 1.49 -4.99 23.28
N ALA A 573 0.87 -5.68 24.25
CA ALA A 573 0.68 -5.14 25.59
C ALA A 573 1.99 -4.74 26.28
N VAL A 574 3.12 -5.39 25.95
CA VAL A 574 4.45 -5.04 26.48
C VAL A 574 4.87 -3.64 26.05
N ALA A 575 4.59 -3.26 24.79
CA ALA A 575 4.88 -1.92 24.28
C ALA A 575 4.14 -0.84 25.09
N HIS A 576 2.83 -1.02 25.26
CA HIS A 576 2.01 -0.08 26.01
C HIS A 576 2.40 -0.03 27.49
N LEU A 577 2.77 -1.18 28.08
CA LEU A 577 3.23 -1.23 29.46
C LEU A 577 4.55 -0.48 29.65
N ALA A 578 5.54 -0.73 28.79
CA ALA A 578 6.83 -0.03 28.81
C ALA A 578 6.65 1.48 28.64
N GLY A 579 5.84 1.90 27.66
CA GLY A 579 5.50 3.31 27.47
C GLY A 579 4.81 3.94 28.68
N THR A 580 3.87 3.21 29.31
CA THR A 580 3.17 3.68 30.54
C THR A 580 4.12 3.85 31.73
N LEU A 581 5.20 3.06 31.78
CA LEU A 581 6.25 3.16 32.80
C LEU A 581 7.33 4.21 32.48
N GLY A 582 7.19 4.94 31.37
CA GLY A 582 8.18 5.93 30.91
C GLY A 582 9.50 5.29 30.46
N LYS A 583 9.49 4.01 30.06
CA LYS A 583 10.69 3.34 29.57
C LYS A 583 10.92 3.63 28.09
N PRO A 584 12.18 3.95 27.69
CA PRO A 584 12.54 3.98 26.28
C PRO A 584 12.07 2.68 25.61
N THR A 585 11.30 2.83 24.54
CA THR A 585 10.68 1.70 23.84
C THR A 585 10.88 1.89 22.34
N TRP A 586 11.51 0.91 21.70
CA TRP A 586 11.64 0.85 20.24
C TRP A 586 10.60 -0.13 19.70
N LEU A 587 9.74 0.38 18.84
CA LEU A 587 8.63 -0.37 18.27
C LEU A 587 8.97 -0.79 16.83
N LEU A 588 8.89 -2.10 16.59
CA LEU A 588 9.01 -2.70 15.26
C LEU A 588 7.60 -2.79 14.68
N LEU A 589 7.24 -1.81 13.85
CA LEU A 589 5.92 -1.71 13.24
C LEU A 589 5.92 -2.21 11.80
N PRO A 590 4.85 -2.90 11.35
CA PRO A 590 4.65 -3.16 9.93
C PRO A 590 4.36 -1.84 9.19
N PHE A 591 4.51 -1.85 7.86
CA PHE A 591 4.29 -0.67 7.02
C PHE A 591 2.88 -0.08 7.18
N GLY A 592 1.85 -0.92 7.30
CA GLY A 592 0.47 -0.53 7.62
C GLY A 592 0.15 -0.70 9.10
N SER A 593 0.88 0.00 9.98
CA SER A 593 0.64 -0.07 11.43
C SER A 593 -0.81 0.22 11.83
N GLU A 594 -1.21 -0.31 12.99
CA GLU A 594 -2.50 0.00 13.61
C GLU A 594 -2.70 1.51 13.78
N TRP A 595 -3.95 1.95 13.78
CA TRP A 595 -4.37 3.36 13.81
C TRP A 595 -3.83 4.18 14.99
N ARG A 596 -3.32 3.51 16.03
CA ARG A 596 -2.76 4.10 17.24
C ARG A 596 -1.36 4.67 17.01
N TRP A 597 -0.68 4.17 15.99
CA TRP A 597 0.65 4.59 15.58
C TRP A 597 0.49 5.56 14.42
N LEU A 598 0.68 6.84 14.72
CA LEU A 598 0.43 7.92 13.76
C LEU A 598 1.36 7.81 12.56
N GLU A 599 0.84 8.15 11.38
CA GLU A 599 1.68 8.29 10.20
C GLU A 599 2.44 9.62 10.21
N HIS A 600 3.68 9.58 9.71
CA HIS A 600 4.54 10.75 9.49
C HIS A 600 4.92 11.56 10.73
N ARG A 601 4.97 10.95 11.93
CA ARG A 601 5.44 11.60 13.17
C ARG A 601 6.37 10.75 14.00
#